data_AF-A0A4Q3XDT3-F1
#
_entry.id   AF-A0A4Q3XDT3-F1
#
_cell.length_a   1.000
_cell.length_b   1.000
_cell.length_c   1.000
_cell.angle_alpha   90.00
_cell.angle_beta   90.00
_cell.angle_gamma   90.00
#
_symmetry.space_group_name_H-M   'P 1'
#
loop_
_entity.id
_entity.type
_entity.pdbx_description
1 polymer ?
#
loop_
_entity_poly.entity_id
_entity_poly.type
_entity_poly.pdbx_seq_one_letter_code
_entity_poly.pdbx_strand_id
1 'polypeptide(L)'
;MNNRWLLLRYDVESNDAAAMDDFLKTMYAVHSANRIPVSLFCTGAALETRENAFRAFRDLAGDDPLFDVGDHSYSHIGVGYQRGKPVEALRADYERSLDVHERILECRPDSLS
;
A
#
# COMPACT_ATOMS: atom_id res chain seq x y z
N MET A 1 -19.76 26.04 -10.91
CA MET A 1 -18.41 25.96 -10.30
C MET A 1 -17.71 24.79 -10.94
N ASN A 2 -16.47 24.95 -11.44
CA ASN A 2 -15.70 23.81 -11.95
C ASN A 2 -15.07 23.09 -10.76
N ASN A 3 -15.53 21.88 -10.47
CA ASN A 3 -14.89 21.05 -9.44
C ASN A 3 -13.55 20.56 -9.99
N ARG A 4 -12.48 20.83 -9.24
CA ARG A 4 -11.15 20.25 -9.47
C ARG A 4 -10.96 19.16 -8.43
N TRP A 5 -10.70 17.95 -8.89
CA TRP A 5 -10.44 16.80 -8.05
C TRP A 5 -8.94 16.52 -8.01
N LEU A 6 -8.44 16.23 -6.81
CA LEU A 6 -7.07 15.76 -6.58
C LEU A 6 -7.17 14.41 -5.87
N LEU A 7 -6.43 13.42 -6.38
CA LEU A 7 -6.24 12.14 -5.73
C LEU A 7 -4.85 12.14 -5.09
N LEU A 8 -4.78 11.83 -3.80
CA LEU A 8 -3.52 11.62 -3.11
C LEU A 8 -3.21 10.13 -3.03
N ARG A 9 -1.98 9.80 -3.41
CA ARG A 9 -1.47 8.44 -3.44
C ARG A 9 -0.08 8.40 -2.83
N TYR A 10 0.21 7.36 -2.04
CA TYR A 10 1.55 7.03 -1.59
C TYR A 10 1.98 5.66 -2.10
N ASP A 11 3.18 5.59 -2.66
CA ASP A 11 3.86 4.32 -2.91
C ASP A 11 4.64 3.97 -1.65
N VAL A 12 4.12 3.01 -0.90
CA VAL A 12 4.63 2.61 0.42
C VAL A 12 5.51 1.37 0.23
N GLU A 13 6.70 1.60 -0.31
CA GLU A 13 7.58 0.55 -0.84
C GLU A 13 8.86 0.31 -0.04
N SER A 14 9.22 1.23 0.85
CA SER A 14 10.49 1.14 1.58
C SER A 14 10.49 -0.03 2.58
N ASN A 15 11.59 -0.78 2.58
CA ASN A 15 11.89 -1.82 3.56
C ASN A 15 12.72 -1.30 4.75
N ASP A 16 13.13 -0.03 4.75
CA ASP A 16 13.86 0.55 5.87
C ASP A 16 12.89 0.89 7.00
N ALA A 17 12.77 -0.02 7.96
CA ALA A 17 11.88 0.15 9.11
C ALA A 17 12.24 1.36 9.98
N ALA A 18 13.52 1.71 10.10
CA ALA A 18 13.96 2.83 10.91
C ALA A 18 13.66 4.17 10.22
N ALA A 19 13.90 4.27 8.91
CA ALA A 19 13.57 5.48 8.15
C ALA A 19 12.06 5.70 8.01
N MET A 20 11.27 4.63 8.06
CA MET A 20 9.81 4.66 7.96
C MET A 20 9.09 4.65 9.31
N ASP A 21 9.83 4.80 10.41
CA ASP A 21 9.24 4.86 11.74
C ASP A 21 8.21 6.01 11.81
N ASP A 22 7.11 5.77 12.53
CA ASP A 22 5.97 6.68 12.66
C ASP A 22 5.27 7.16 11.36
N PHE A 23 5.72 6.77 10.15
CA PHE A 23 5.16 7.26 8.89
C PHE A 23 3.65 6.99 8.78
N LEU A 24 3.21 5.73 8.96
CA LEU A 24 1.79 5.35 8.80
C LEU A 24 0.90 6.05 9.83
N LYS A 25 1.38 6.18 11.06
CA LYS A 25 0.69 6.88 12.14
C LYS A 25 0.55 8.37 11.85
N THR A 26 1.61 8.99 11.35
CA THR A 26 1.62 10.42 10.97
C THR A 26 0.69 10.66 9.80
N MET A 27 0.76 9.81 8.77
CA MET A 27 -0.13 9.86 7.61
C MET A 27 -1.58 9.74 8.03
N TYR A 28 -1.93 8.73 8.84
CA TYR A 28 -3.28 8.56 9.40
C TYR A 28 -3.75 9.84 10.10
N ALA A 29 -2.95 10.38 11.03
CA ALA A 29 -3.31 11.58 11.79
C ALA A 29 -3.58 12.80 10.88
N VAL A 30 -2.74 13.03 9.86
CA VAL A 30 -2.91 14.15 8.93
C VAL A 30 -4.19 13.97 8.09
N HIS A 31 -4.39 12.79 7.50
CA HIS A 31 -5.52 12.53 6.62
C HIS A 31 -6.86 12.53 7.37
N SER A 32 -6.92 11.91 8.55
CA SER A 32 -8.12 11.93 9.41
C SER A 32 -8.46 13.35 9.85
N ALA A 33 -7.47 14.14 10.31
CA ALA A 33 -7.71 15.50 10.81
C ALA A 33 -8.24 16.45 9.72
N ASN A 34 -7.81 16.26 8.48
CA ASN A 34 -8.20 17.11 7.35
C ASN A 34 -9.32 16.51 6.48
N ARG A 35 -9.78 15.29 6.80
CA ARG A 35 -10.77 14.53 6.02
C ARG A 35 -10.37 14.40 4.54
N ILE A 36 -9.09 14.12 4.30
CA ILE A 36 -8.54 14.00 2.95
C ILE A 36 -8.41 12.51 2.61
N PRO A 37 -9.14 11.99 1.61
CA PRO A 37 -8.98 10.60 1.18
C PRO A 37 -7.59 10.33 0.60
N VAL A 38 -7.10 9.11 0.77
CA VAL A 38 -5.80 8.66 0.28
C VAL A 38 -5.80 7.18 -0.06
N SER A 39 -5.09 6.84 -1.14
CA SER A 39 -4.78 5.45 -1.47
C SER A 39 -3.31 5.14 -1.16
N LEU A 40 -3.05 4.06 -0.45
CA LEU A 40 -1.71 3.55 -0.15
C LEU A 40 -1.44 2.34 -1.03
N PHE A 41 -0.47 2.44 -1.92
CA PHE A 41 -0.02 1.31 -2.74
C PHE A 41 1.18 0.67 -2.07
N CYS A 42 0.97 -0.48 -1.43
CA CYS A 42 1.98 -1.14 -0.60
C CYS A 42 2.66 -2.26 -1.37
N THR A 43 3.98 -2.38 -1.25
CA THR A 43 4.65 -3.59 -1.73
C THR A 43 4.53 -4.71 -0.71
N GLY A 44 4.37 -5.95 -1.16
CA GLY A 44 4.36 -7.11 -0.28
C GLY A 44 5.64 -7.22 0.59
N ALA A 45 6.81 -6.90 0.03
CA ALA A 45 8.07 -6.89 0.79
C ALA A 45 8.06 -5.85 1.93
N ALA A 46 7.51 -4.67 1.71
CA ALA A 46 7.40 -3.64 2.73
C ALA A 46 6.44 -4.05 3.85
N LEU A 47 5.32 -4.68 3.48
CA LEU A 47 4.35 -5.23 4.44
C LEU A 47 5.00 -6.26 5.35
N GLU A 48 5.75 -7.23 4.81
CA GLU A 48 6.44 -8.24 5.64
C GLU A 48 7.51 -7.62 6.53
N THR A 49 8.32 -6.71 5.97
CA THR A 49 9.43 -6.10 6.71
C THR A 49 8.95 -5.24 7.87
N ARG A 50 7.79 -4.59 7.70
CA ARG A 50 7.22 -3.65 8.67
C ARG A 50 5.86 -4.12 9.21
N GLU A 51 5.68 -5.44 9.32
CA GLU A 51 4.39 -6.08 9.63
C GLU A 51 3.67 -5.45 10.83
N ASN A 52 4.38 -5.24 11.94
CA ASN A 52 3.80 -4.64 13.14
C ASN A 52 3.25 -3.22 12.91
N ALA A 53 3.93 -2.42 12.10
CA ALA A 53 3.47 -1.05 11.80
C ALA A 53 2.22 -1.07 10.92
N PHE A 54 2.15 -2.00 9.96
CA PHE A 54 0.99 -2.16 9.09
C PHE A 54 -0.22 -2.75 9.81
N ARG A 55 -0.02 -3.72 10.71
CA ARG A 55 -1.10 -4.21 11.59
C ARG A 55 -1.63 -3.10 12.48
N ALA A 56 -0.74 -2.34 13.12
CA ALA A 56 -1.16 -1.19 13.92
C ALA A 56 -1.91 -0.13 13.09
N PHE A 57 -1.48 0.12 11.85
CA PHE A 57 -2.23 0.98 10.93
C PHE A 57 -3.61 0.41 10.60
N ARG A 58 -3.73 -0.89 10.31
CA ARG A 58 -5.01 -1.55 10.03
C ARG A 58 -5.96 -1.45 11.23
N ASP A 59 -5.46 -1.71 12.44
CA ASP A 59 -6.24 -1.57 13.67
C ASP A 59 -6.78 -0.15 13.87
N LEU A 60 -6.00 0.86 13.47
CA LEU A 60 -6.39 2.28 13.57
C LEU A 60 -7.36 2.70 12.46
N ALA A 61 -7.08 2.33 11.21
CA ALA A 61 -7.87 2.76 10.06
C ALA A 61 -9.19 1.98 9.94
N GLY A 62 -9.21 0.70 10.31
CA GLY A 62 -10.36 -0.17 10.13
C GLY A 62 -10.91 -0.07 8.70
N ASP A 63 -12.23 0.05 8.58
CA ASP A 63 -12.91 0.25 7.29
C ASP A 63 -13.21 1.73 7.00
N ASP A 64 -12.41 2.67 7.53
CA ASP A 64 -12.58 4.11 7.25
C ASP A 64 -12.36 4.39 5.75
N PRO A 65 -13.39 4.92 5.04
CA PRO A 65 -13.30 5.18 3.60
C PRO A 65 -12.31 6.28 3.22
N LEU A 66 -11.69 6.97 4.19
CA LEU A 66 -10.57 7.87 3.93
C LEU A 66 -9.29 7.13 3.52
N PHE A 67 -9.15 5.85 3.87
CA PHE A 67 -7.94 5.08 3.66
C PHE A 67 -8.22 3.87 2.78
N ASP A 68 -7.76 3.98 1.54
CA ASP A 68 -7.80 2.90 0.57
C ASP A 68 -6.41 2.24 0.47
N VAL A 69 -6.38 0.93 0.22
CA VAL A 69 -5.13 0.17 0.10
C VAL A 69 -5.12 -0.57 -1.23
N GLY A 70 -4.16 -0.20 -2.07
CA GLY A 70 -3.82 -0.86 -3.32
C GLY A 70 -2.58 -1.74 -3.18
N ASP A 71 -2.44 -2.69 -4.11
CA ASP A 71 -1.25 -3.51 -4.23
C ASP A 71 -0.22 -2.85 -5.16
N HIS A 72 1.04 -2.89 -4.74
CA HIS A 72 2.16 -2.40 -5.53
C HIS A 72 3.17 -3.48 -5.91
N SER A 73 2.68 -4.71 -6.15
CA SER A 73 3.47 -5.94 -6.33
C SER A 73 4.32 -6.32 -5.11
N TYR A 74 4.90 -7.51 -5.10
CA TYR A 74 5.67 -7.96 -3.94
C TYR A 74 7.03 -7.27 -3.92
N SER A 75 7.73 -7.23 -5.07
CA SER A 75 9.11 -6.75 -5.16
C SER A 75 9.28 -5.41 -5.88
N HIS A 76 8.20 -4.64 -6.05
CA HIS A 76 8.16 -3.48 -6.95
C HIS A 76 8.53 -3.85 -8.40
N ILE A 77 7.89 -4.91 -8.92
CA ILE A 77 8.00 -5.33 -10.32
C ILE A 77 6.88 -4.71 -11.14
N GLY A 78 7.12 -4.44 -12.42
CA GLY A 78 6.08 -3.96 -13.32
C GLY A 78 6.49 -4.02 -14.79
N VAL A 79 5.50 -3.98 -15.67
CA VAL A 79 5.67 -4.06 -17.13
C VAL A 79 6.58 -2.95 -17.68
N GLY A 80 6.63 -1.80 -16.98
CA GLY A 80 7.48 -0.65 -17.31
C GLY A 80 8.89 -0.65 -16.69
N TYR A 81 9.06 -1.25 -15.50
CA TYR A 81 10.32 -1.20 -14.74
C TYR A 81 11.31 -2.29 -15.15
N GLN A 82 10.79 -3.44 -15.60
CA GLN A 82 11.62 -4.58 -16.01
C GLN A 82 11.10 -5.15 -17.33
N ARG A 83 11.50 -4.52 -18.46
CA ARG A 83 11.30 -5.12 -19.79
C ARG A 83 11.83 -6.56 -19.78
N GLY A 84 10.95 -7.55 -20.00
CA GLY A 84 11.35 -8.91 -20.35
C GLY A 84 11.21 -9.99 -19.28
N LYS A 85 10.52 -9.75 -18.15
CA LYS A 85 10.15 -10.84 -17.24
C LYS A 85 8.98 -11.67 -17.82
N PRO A 86 9.01 -13.01 -17.73
CA PRO A 86 7.88 -13.85 -18.14
C PRO A 86 6.60 -13.48 -17.37
N VAL A 87 5.45 -13.62 -18.02
CA VAL A 87 4.13 -13.30 -17.43
C VAL A 87 3.89 -14.11 -16.15
N GLU A 88 4.39 -15.35 -16.11
CA GLU A 88 4.30 -16.25 -14.98
C GLU A 88 5.07 -15.71 -13.77
N ALA A 89 6.22 -15.07 -14.01
CA ALA A 89 7.00 -14.44 -12.95
C ALA A 89 6.30 -13.19 -12.42
N LEU A 90 5.72 -12.37 -13.30
CA LEU A 90 4.91 -11.21 -12.89
C LEU A 90 3.71 -11.66 -12.06
N ARG A 91 2.99 -12.68 -12.53
CA ARG A 91 1.83 -13.25 -11.84
C ARG A 91 2.20 -13.76 -10.45
N ALA A 92 3.25 -14.55 -10.33
CA ALA A 92 3.68 -15.10 -9.04
C ALA A 92 4.07 -14.00 -8.04
N ASP A 93 4.66 -12.90 -8.53
CA ASP A 93 5.00 -11.75 -7.69
C ASP A 93 3.74 -11.04 -7.15
N TYR A 94 2.77 -10.76 -8.01
CA TYR A 94 1.49 -10.18 -7.60
C TYR A 94 0.68 -11.12 -6.69
N GLU A 95 0.60 -12.41 -7.01
CA GLU A 95 -0.10 -13.40 -6.17
C GLU A 95 0.48 -13.43 -4.75
N ARG A 96 1.82 -13.46 -4.63
CA ARG A 96 2.49 -13.37 -3.34
C ARG A 96 2.17 -12.06 -2.61
N SER A 97 2.13 -10.94 -3.33
CA SER A 97 1.81 -9.65 -2.73
C SER A 97 0.39 -9.60 -2.18
N LEU A 98 -0.58 -10.13 -2.92
CA LEU A 98 -1.98 -10.22 -2.50
C LEU A 98 -2.14 -11.10 -1.25
N ASP A 99 -1.44 -12.24 -1.19
CA ASP A 99 -1.46 -13.12 0.00
C ASP A 99 -0.91 -12.39 1.24
N VAL A 100 0.11 -11.55 1.08
CA VAL A 100 0.66 -10.74 2.19
C VAL A 100 -0.32 -9.66 2.62
N HIS A 101 -1.00 -8.99 1.69
CA HIS A 101 -2.04 -8.00 2.01
C HIS A 101 -3.18 -8.64 2.82
N GLU A 102 -3.69 -9.79 2.38
CA GLU A 102 -4.75 -10.50 3.10
C GLU A 102 -4.29 -10.92 4.51
N ARG A 103 -3.04 -11.37 4.64
CA ARG A 103 -2.51 -11.84 5.94
C ARG A 103 -2.25 -10.71 6.94
N ILE A 104 -1.78 -9.55 6.46
CA ILE A 104 -1.28 -8.46 7.33
C ILE A 104 -2.31 -7.36 7.49
N LEU A 105 -2.96 -6.96 6.40
CA LEU A 105 -3.95 -5.88 6.37
C LEU A 105 -5.38 -6.39 6.39
N GLU A 106 -5.59 -7.72 6.36
CA GLU A 106 -6.93 -8.34 6.38
C GLU A 106 -7.82 -7.83 5.24
N CYS A 107 -7.20 -7.44 4.13
CA CYS A 107 -7.84 -6.87 2.95
C CYS A 107 -7.18 -7.44 1.70
N ARG A 108 -8.00 -7.79 0.71
CA ARG A 108 -7.54 -8.10 -0.64
C ARG A 108 -7.69 -6.84 -1.50
N PRO A 109 -6.60 -6.20 -1.97
CA PRO A 109 -6.67 -5.03 -2.81
C PRO A 109 -7.42 -5.30 -4.12
N ASP A 110 -8.24 -4.35 -4.55
CA ASP A 110 -8.93 -4.35 -5.85
C ASP A 110 -8.22 -3.46 -6.88
N SER A 111 -7.30 -2.60 -6.42
CA SER A 111 -6.45 -1.74 -7.23
C SER A 111 -5.00 -2.23 -7.25
N LEU A 112 -4.40 -2.23 -8.44
CA LEU A 112 -3.01 -2.61 -8.68
C LEU A 112 -2.27 -1.43 -9.32
N SER A 113 -0.98 -1.25 -9.00
CA SER A 113 -0.10 -0.32 -9.71
C SER A 113 1.09 -0.99 -10.37
#